data_AF-A0A7X8FDL4-F1
#
_entry.id   AF-A0A7X8FDL4-F1
#
_cell.length_a   1.000
_cell.length_b   1.000
_cell.length_c   1.000
_cell.angle_alpha   90.00
_cell.angle_beta   90.00
_cell.angle_gamma   90.00
#
_symmetry.space_group_name_H-M   'P 1'
#
loop_
_entity.id
_entity.type
_entity.pdbx_description
1 polymer ?
#
loop_
_entity_poly.entity_id
_entity_poly.type
_entity_poly.pdbx_seq_one_letter_code
_entity_poly.pdbx_strand_id
1 'polypeptide(L)'
;MYQLVAKNIELAMGPGALDEKTKLLIGLALDAFKGSGPGVKALTEQARQQGASQEEIQETLRIAYLMSSMECLKASLEAYTHQKS
;
A
#
# COMPACT_ATOMS: atom_id res chain seq x y z
N MET A 1 11.51 -23.71 -0.24
CA MET A 1 11.37 -22.23 -0.19
C MET A 1 10.68 -21.68 -1.44
N TYR A 2 11.23 -21.87 -2.65
CA TYR A 2 10.65 -21.32 -3.90
C TYR A 2 9.17 -21.69 -4.12
N GLN A 3 8.82 -22.99 -3.99
CA GLN A 3 7.43 -23.46 -4.16
C GLN A 3 6.46 -22.82 -3.16
N LEU A 4 6.91 -22.54 -1.94
CA LEU A 4 6.07 -21.92 -0.90
C LEU A 4 5.77 -20.45 -1.24
N VAL A 5 6.79 -19.71 -1.71
CA VAL A 5 6.63 -18.33 -2.16
C VAL A 5 5.70 -18.25 -3.37
N ALA A 6 5.91 -19.10 -4.37
CA ALA A 6 5.05 -19.16 -5.56
C ALA A 6 3.59 -19.45 -5.20
N LYS A 7 3.35 -20.47 -4.36
CA LYS A 7 2.00 -20.80 -3.87
C LYS A 7 1.37 -19.64 -3.10
N ASN A 8 2.14 -18.92 -2.30
CA ASN A 8 1.62 -17.78 -1.54
C ASN A 8 1.24 -16.60 -2.46
N ILE A 9 2.02 -16.35 -3.51
CA ILE A 9 1.68 -15.34 -4.52
C ILE A 9 0.38 -15.72 -5.23
N GLU A 10 0.22 -16.99 -5.62
CA GLU A 10 -1.01 -17.48 -6.24
C GLU A 10 -2.23 -17.34 -5.32
N LEU A 11 -2.10 -17.67 -4.03
CA LEU A 11 -3.17 -17.49 -3.06
C LEU A 11 -3.52 -16.02 -2.82
N ALA A 12 -2.52 -15.14 -2.77
CA ALA A 12 -2.72 -13.72 -2.54
C ALA A 12 -3.32 -13.01 -3.77
N MET A 13 -2.79 -13.30 -4.97
CA MET A 13 -3.08 -12.56 -6.20
C MET A 13 -4.08 -13.26 -7.13
N GLY A 14 -4.33 -14.56 -6.95
CA GLY A 14 -5.31 -15.32 -7.74
C GLY A 14 -6.76 -14.89 -7.48
N PRO A 15 -7.74 -15.46 -8.19
CA PRO A 15 -9.15 -15.09 -8.04
C PRO A 15 -9.66 -15.21 -6.59
N GLY A 16 -10.53 -14.30 -6.16
CA GLY A 16 -11.10 -14.31 -4.82
C GLY A 16 -12.11 -13.21 -4.58
N ALA A 17 -12.34 -12.87 -3.31
CA ALA A 17 -13.33 -11.87 -2.91
C ALA A 17 -12.98 -10.43 -3.35
N LEU A 18 -11.69 -10.11 -3.47
CA LEU A 18 -11.20 -8.87 -4.06
C LEU A 18 -10.87 -9.10 -5.53
N ASP A 19 -11.26 -8.17 -6.40
CA ASP A 19 -10.86 -8.19 -7.79
C ASP A 19 -9.35 -7.90 -7.96
N GLU A 20 -8.83 -8.20 -9.15
CA GLU A 20 -7.40 -8.05 -9.45
C GLU A 20 -6.93 -6.60 -9.30
N LYS A 21 -7.73 -5.65 -9.77
CA LYS A 21 -7.45 -4.21 -9.67
C LYS A 21 -7.26 -3.78 -8.20
N THR A 22 -8.18 -4.16 -7.32
CA THR A 22 -8.12 -3.82 -5.89
C THR A 22 -6.89 -4.42 -5.23
N LYS A 23 -6.53 -5.66 -5.55
CA LYS A 23 -5.30 -6.29 -5.04
C LYS A 23 -4.04 -5.55 -5.49
N LEU A 24 -3.99 -5.13 -6.75
CA LEU A 24 -2.88 -4.34 -7.30
C LEU A 24 -2.77 -2.98 -6.61
N LEU A 25 -3.89 -2.30 -6.35
CA LEU A 25 -3.91 -1.03 -5.61
C LEU A 25 -3.45 -1.21 -4.15
N ILE A 26 -3.84 -2.29 -3.47
CA ILE A 26 -3.33 -2.62 -2.13
C ILE A 26 -1.80 -2.83 -2.18
N GLY A 27 -1.32 -3.61 -3.15
CA GLY A 27 0.12 -3.82 -3.36
C GLY A 27 0.86 -2.51 -3.60
N LEU A 28 0.31 -1.63 -4.45
CA LEU A 28 0.86 -0.32 -4.76
C LEU A 28 1.00 0.54 -3.49
N ALA A 29 -0.02 0.58 -2.63
CA ALA A 29 0.04 1.30 -1.36
C ALA A 29 1.17 0.75 -0.46
N LEU A 30 1.35 -0.58 -0.41
CA LEU A 30 2.38 -1.21 0.41
C LEU A 30 3.80 -0.95 -0.12
N ASP A 31 4.00 -0.96 -1.44
CA ASP A 31 5.29 -0.61 -2.03
C ASP A 31 5.62 0.87 -1.84
N ALA A 32 4.62 1.76 -1.96
CA ALA A 32 4.78 3.17 -1.65
C ALA A 32 5.13 3.40 -0.18
N PHE A 33 4.43 2.72 0.75
CA PHE A 33 4.69 2.77 2.19
C PHE A 33 6.12 2.33 2.54
N LYS A 34 6.66 1.32 1.83
CA LYS A 34 8.04 0.85 2.01
C LYS A 34 9.10 1.71 1.30
N GLY A 35 8.70 2.68 0.48
CA GLY A 35 9.61 3.48 -0.35
C GLY A 35 10.18 2.72 -1.56
N SER A 36 9.52 1.66 -2.03
CA SER A 36 9.97 0.85 -3.17
C SER A 36 9.58 1.51 -4.50
N GLY A 37 10.42 2.41 -5.01
CA GLY A 37 10.20 3.10 -6.30
C GLY A 37 9.97 2.15 -7.50
N PRO A 38 10.79 1.10 -7.70
CA PRO A 38 10.56 0.13 -8.78
C PRO A 38 9.25 -0.64 -8.64
N GLY A 39 8.87 -1.02 -7.42
CA GLY A 39 7.62 -1.72 -7.14
C GLY A 39 6.39 -0.85 -7.40
N VAL A 40 6.43 0.41 -6.94
CA VAL A 40 5.41 1.43 -7.24
C VAL A 40 5.19 1.57 -8.75
N LYS A 41 6.26 1.67 -9.52
CA LYS A 41 6.17 1.75 -10.99
C LYS A 41 5.49 0.50 -11.58
N ALA A 42 5.98 -0.69 -11.24
CA ALA A 42 5.47 -1.94 -11.79
C ALA A 42 3.99 -2.19 -11.46
N LEU A 43 3.56 -1.92 -10.23
CA LEU A 43 2.17 -2.12 -9.81
C LEU A 43 1.23 -1.04 -10.35
N THR A 44 1.71 0.19 -10.53
CA THR A 44 0.94 1.25 -11.21
C THR A 44 0.63 0.86 -12.66
N GLU A 45 1.62 0.33 -13.39
CA GLU A 45 1.44 -0.12 -14.78
C GLU A 45 0.43 -1.28 -14.87
N GLN A 46 0.56 -2.28 -13.99
CA GLN A 46 -0.39 -3.41 -13.93
C GLN A 46 -1.81 -2.97 -13.54
N ALA A 47 -1.94 -2.08 -12.54
CA ALA A 47 -3.25 -1.58 -12.13
C ALA A 47 -3.97 -0.85 -13.28
N ARG A 48 -3.24 -0.04 -14.07
CA ARG A 48 -3.79 0.61 -15.27
C ARG A 48 -4.25 -0.38 -16.33
N GLN A 49 -3.50 -1.48 -16.53
CA GLN A 49 -3.91 -2.56 -17.43
C GLN A 49 -5.22 -3.22 -16.99
N GLN A 50 -5.47 -3.26 -15.67
CA GLN A 50 -6.73 -3.70 -15.07
C GLN A 50 -7.80 -2.60 -14.96
N GLY A 51 -7.62 -1.48 -15.67
CA GLY A 51 -8.59 -0.40 -15.74
C GLY A 51 -8.60 0.56 -14.54
N ALA A 52 -7.55 0.56 -13.71
CA ALA A 52 -7.43 1.58 -12.68
C ALA A 52 -7.28 2.98 -13.28
N SER A 53 -8.12 3.89 -12.80
CA SER A 53 -8.09 5.32 -13.12
C SER A 53 -6.92 6.04 -12.44
N GLN A 54 -6.62 7.24 -12.93
CA GLN A 54 -5.61 8.09 -12.30
C GLN A 54 -6.04 8.52 -10.90
N GLU A 55 -7.33 8.71 -10.70
CA GLU A 55 -7.94 9.07 -9.42
C GLU A 55 -7.76 7.97 -8.38
N GLU A 56 -8.02 6.71 -8.75
CA GLU A 56 -7.81 5.54 -7.87
C GLU A 56 -6.33 5.39 -7.47
N ILE A 57 -5.40 5.60 -8.42
CA ILE A 57 -3.95 5.57 -8.14
C ILE A 57 -3.57 6.69 -7.17
N GLN A 58 -4.05 7.92 -7.41
CA GLN A 58 -3.77 9.05 -6.52
C GLN A 58 -4.32 8.82 -5.12
N GLU A 59 -5.54 8.33 -4.99
CA GLU A 59 -6.16 8.02 -3.70
C GLU A 59 -5.37 6.95 -2.94
N THR A 60 -4.98 5.88 -3.64
CA THR A 60 -4.14 4.81 -3.10
C THR A 60 -2.82 5.35 -2.53
N LEU A 61 -2.14 6.24 -3.27
CA LEU A 61 -0.89 6.85 -2.83
C LEU A 61 -1.09 7.82 -1.65
N ARG A 62 -2.22 8.55 -1.61
CA ARG A 62 -2.58 9.41 -0.46
C ARG A 62 -2.79 8.58 0.81
N ILE A 63 -3.44 7.42 0.69
CA ILE A 63 -3.60 6.48 1.82
C ILE A 63 -2.23 6.03 2.32
N ALA A 64 -1.32 5.62 1.41
CA ALA A 64 0.03 5.20 1.80
C ALA A 64 0.81 6.32 2.53
N TYR A 65 0.74 7.55 2.01
CA TYR A 65 1.34 8.72 2.65
C TYR A 65 0.79 8.96 4.06
N LEU A 66 -0.54 8.97 4.22
CA LEU A 66 -1.19 9.15 5.51
C LEU A 66 -0.69 8.11 6.52
N MET A 67 -0.65 6.83 6.12
CA MET A 67 -0.20 5.73 6.98
C MET A 67 1.28 5.84 7.35
N SER A 68 2.15 6.30 6.43
CA SER A 68 3.58 6.53 6.73
C SER A 68 3.82 7.66 7.74
N SER A 69 2.91 8.63 7.82
CA SER A 69 3.04 9.78 8.72
C SER A 69 2.60 9.49 10.16
N MET A 70 1.92 8.36 10.41
CA MET A 70 1.38 8.03 11.73
C MET A 70 2.45 7.94 12.82
N GLU A 71 3.67 7.51 12.49
CA GLU A 71 4.77 7.45 13.47
C GLU A 71 5.21 8.86 13.91
N CYS A 72 5.22 9.83 13.00
CA CYS A 72 5.48 11.23 13.34
C CYS A 72 4.37 11.79 14.25
N LEU A 73 3.11 11.47 13.95
CA LEU A 73 1.98 11.86 14.81
C LEU A 73 2.09 11.26 16.21
N LYS A 74 2.36 9.96 16.33
CA LYS A 74 2.56 9.30 17.63
C LYS A 74 3.68 9.96 18.43
N ALA A 75 4.83 10.21 17.80
CA ALA A 75 5.95 10.90 18.45
C ALA A 75 5.57 12.33 18.90
N SER A 76 4.76 13.05 18.10
CA SER A 76 4.33 14.42 18.45
C SER A 76 3.45 14.50 19.71
N LEU A 77 2.75 13.41 20.07
CA LEU A 77 1.91 13.39 21.28
C LEU A 77 2.74 13.55 22.58
N GLU A 78 4.01 13.15 22.56
CA GLU A 78 4.91 13.34 23.71
C GLU A 78 5.17 14.82 24.04
N ALA A 79 4.90 15.74 23.10
CA ALA A 79 4.96 17.17 23.38
C ALA A 79 3.88 17.64 24.36
N TYR A 80 2.82 16.83 24.58
CA TYR A 80 1.65 17.20 25.37
C TYR A 80 1.47 16.34 26.64
N THR A 81 2.25 15.27 26.82
CA THR A 81 2.14 14.33 27.96
C THR A 81 2.61 14.93 29.30
N HIS A 82 3.26 16.09 29.31
CA HIS A 82 3.76 16.75 30.52
C HIS A 82 2.93 17.94 31.03
N GLN A 83 1.82 18.32 30.38
CA GLN A 83 0.91 19.35 30.93
C GLN A 83 -0.02 18.72 31.97
N LYS A 84 0.48 18.49 33.19
CA LYS A 84 -0.39 18.27 34.36
C LYS A 84 -1.05 19.58 34.76
N SER A 85 -2.39 19.56 34.82
CA SER A 85 -3.24 20.53 35.52
C SER A 85 -2.87 20.65 37.00
#